data_AF-A0A0K3APW7-F1
#
_entry.id   AF-A0A0K3APW7-F1
#
_cell.length_a   1.000
_cell.length_b   1.000
_cell.length_c   1.000
_cell.angle_alpha   90.00
_cell.angle_beta   90.00
_cell.angle_gamma   90.00
#
_symmetry.space_group_name_H-M   'P 1'
#
loop_
_entity.id
_entity.type
_entity.pdbx_description
1 polymer ?
#
loop_
_entity_poly.entity_id
_entity_poly.type
_entity_poly.pdbx_seq_one_letter_code
_entity_poly.pdbx_strand_id
1 'polypeptide(L)'
;MLCTIISANNIYGCYRASDADVDCFLKTHKNDLIWYNKLEDVECNLIFQLKSTATIKNLKIHNISSNEVLPKSIYNGISYMTLRYDVLFGYSKLIPEIVGNFDIKKSLDMPKIQTDLSPPYLVVHIADVVTYCLYTESECKFMGDSPIGIKFIRNLIDYDTLNIDKMLNIGDNSTVDFLISDIYKDGYDSVGLPKNCIAASLAKASCAEYCAKEDLFKSLIIAFAFDITHHAIIYAQMNGLDTIAYLGDLVNVENVCKIIHFAAMFRSSMGVNSAFFKYPQYIAPLGMAEIGETN
;
A
#
# COMPACT_ATOMS: atom_id res chain seq x y z
N MET A 1 -3.44 31.36 -7.47
CA MET A 1 -3.17 31.46 -6.01
C MET A 1 -2.69 30.08 -5.56
N LEU A 2 -1.49 29.96 -4.99
CA LEU A 2 -0.90 28.68 -4.55
C LEU A 2 -1.44 28.34 -3.15
N CYS A 3 -1.98 27.14 -2.95
CA CYS A 3 -2.17 26.54 -1.63
C CYS A 3 -1.17 25.40 -1.48
N THR A 4 -0.35 25.47 -0.42
CA THR A 4 0.64 24.45 -0.06
C THR A 4 0.28 23.96 1.33
N ILE A 5 -0.04 22.68 1.49
CA ILE A 5 -0.17 22.06 2.81
C ILE A 5 1.23 21.56 3.18
N ILE A 6 1.97 22.34 3.98
CA ILE A 6 3.30 21.96 4.46
C ILE A 6 3.13 21.43 5.89
N SER A 7 3.32 20.13 6.08
CA SER A 7 3.73 19.57 7.37
C SER A 7 5.26 19.49 7.39
N ALA A 8 5.86 19.80 8.53
CA ALA A 8 7.29 20.08 8.68
C ALA A 8 8.25 18.96 8.24
N ASN A 9 7.79 17.76 7.88
CA ASN A 9 8.66 16.62 7.49
C ASN A 9 8.10 15.74 6.35
N ASN A 10 7.64 16.34 5.25
CA ASN A 10 7.22 15.72 3.97
C ASN A 10 5.73 15.36 3.83
N ILE A 11 4.94 16.31 3.31
CA ILE A 11 3.71 16.03 2.56
C ILE A 11 3.76 16.88 1.29
N TYR A 12 3.65 16.24 0.12
CA TYR A 12 3.66 16.89 -1.19
C TYR A 12 2.23 17.11 -1.68
N GLY A 13 1.83 18.38 -1.77
CA GLY A 13 0.63 18.79 -2.49
C GLY A 13 0.67 20.29 -2.76
N CYS A 14 0.74 20.68 -4.03
CA CYS A 14 0.75 22.09 -4.44
C CYS A 14 -0.14 22.26 -5.68
N TYR A 15 -1.15 23.13 -5.60
CA TYR A 15 -2.14 23.32 -6.66
C TYR A 15 -2.10 24.75 -7.22
N ARG A 16 -2.24 24.92 -8.55
CA ARG A 16 -2.46 26.22 -9.22
C ARG A 16 -3.65 26.09 -10.18
N ALA A 17 -4.66 26.93 -10.01
CA ALA A 17 -5.80 27.04 -10.94
C ALA A 17 -5.66 28.27 -11.86
N SER A 18 -6.05 28.10 -13.13
CA SER A 18 -6.50 29.18 -14.02
C SER A 18 -7.85 28.80 -14.65
N ASP A 19 -8.68 29.79 -14.94
CA ASP A 19 -10.14 29.72 -15.08
C ASP A 19 -10.71 28.95 -16.30
N ALA A 20 -9.97 28.04 -16.94
CA ALA A 20 -10.47 27.33 -18.13
C ALA A 20 -10.11 25.84 -18.26
N ASP A 21 -9.09 25.32 -17.58
CA ASP A 21 -8.67 23.92 -17.68
C ASP A 21 -8.17 23.40 -16.33
N VAL A 22 -8.56 22.18 -15.94
CA VAL A 22 -8.17 21.55 -14.67
C VAL A 22 -6.84 20.81 -14.85
N ASP A 23 -5.73 21.55 -14.79
CA ASP A 23 -4.42 20.92 -14.72
C ASP A 23 -4.11 20.55 -13.26
N CYS A 24 -3.91 19.25 -13.00
CA CYS A 24 -3.41 18.76 -11.72
C CYS A 24 -1.89 18.65 -11.78
N PHE A 25 -1.19 19.29 -10.84
CA PHE A 25 0.27 19.28 -10.76
C PHE A 25 0.74 18.55 -9.51
N LEU A 26 1.65 17.60 -9.68
CA LEU A 26 2.53 17.12 -8.61
C LEU A 26 3.91 17.74 -8.83
N LYS A 27 4.37 18.55 -7.86
CA LYS A 27 5.73 19.09 -7.87
C LYS A 27 6.66 18.05 -7.26
N THR A 28 7.50 17.43 -8.09
CA THR A 28 8.54 16.52 -7.62
C THR A 28 9.78 17.29 -7.13
N HIS A 29 10.69 16.61 -6.44
CA HIS A 29 11.96 17.16 -5.93
C HIS A 29 12.86 17.79 -7.01
N LYS A 30 12.56 17.59 -8.31
CA LYS A 30 13.33 18.11 -9.45
C LYS A 30 12.71 19.30 -10.18
N ASN A 31 11.62 19.90 -9.68
CA ASN A 31 10.87 21.00 -10.33
C ASN A 31 10.13 20.60 -11.64
N ASP A 32 10.02 19.31 -11.97
CA ASP A 32 9.22 18.88 -13.13
C ASP A 32 7.73 18.82 -12.78
N LEU A 33 6.89 19.37 -13.64
CA LEU A 33 5.42 19.34 -13.56
C LEU A 33 4.91 18.16 -14.37
N ILE A 34 4.27 17.18 -13.72
CA ILE A 34 3.67 16.01 -14.39
C ILE A 34 2.19 16.28 -14.63
N TRP A 35 1.76 16.11 -15.88
CA TRP A 35 0.37 16.23 -16.35
C TRP A 35 -0.42 14.92 -16.17
N TYR A 36 -1.61 14.98 -15.58
CA TYR A 36 -2.56 13.86 -15.58
C TYR A 36 -3.77 14.20 -16.45
N ASN A 37 -3.89 13.52 -17.60
CA ASN A 37 -5.04 13.60 -18.50
C ASN A 37 -5.93 12.36 -18.29
N LYS A 38 -7.21 12.60 -17.94
CA LYS A 38 -8.28 11.66 -17.49
C LYS A 38 -8.29 11.36 -15.99
N LEU A 39 -9.05 12.19 -15.26
CA LEU A 39 -9.53 11.87 -13.92
C LEU A 39 -10.95 11.31 -14.04
N GLU A 40 -11.29 10.31 -13.23
CA GLU A 40 -12.68 9.84 -13.12
C GLU A 40 -13.55 10.89 -12.39
N ASP A 41 -14.88 10.85 -12.56
CA ASP A 41 -15.81 11.80 -11.91
C ASP A 41 -15.65 11.80 -10.38
N VAL A 42 -15.36 10.63 -9.79
CA VAL A 42 -15.07 10.49 -8.36
C VAL A 42 -13.79 11.24 -7.99
N GLU A 43 -12.70 11.06 -8.73
CA GLU A 43 -11.44 11.76 -8.49
C GLU A 43 -11.60 13.27 -8.64
N CYS A 44 -12.37 13.72 -9.64
CA CYS A 44 -12.72 15.13 -9.80
C CYS A 44 -13.43 15.67 -8.56
N ASN A 45 -14.46 14.97 -8.06
CA ASN A 45 -15.20 15.37 -6.87
C ASN A 45 -14.32 15.39 -5.61
N LEU A 46 -13.44 14.40 -5.43
CA LEU A 46 -12.49 14.37 -4.31
C LEU A 46 -11.51 15.55 -4.38
N ILE A 47 -11.02 15.88 -5.57
CA ILE A 47 -10.16 17.05 -5.80
C ILE A 47 -10.91 18.36 -5.54
N PHE A 48 -12.16 18.48 -5.99
CA PHE A 48 -13.00 19.65 -5.70
C PHE A 48 -13.28 19.81 -4.21
N GLN A 49 -13.54 18.71 -3.50
CA GLN A 49 -13.73 18.74 -2.05
C GLN A 49 -12.47 19.25 -1.37
N LEU A 50 -11.29 18.67 -1.66
CA LEU A 50 -10.01 19.14 -1.14
C LEU A 50 -9.77 20.64 -1.43
N LYS A 51 -10.19 21.15 -2.60
CA LYS A 51 -10.12 22.59 -2.93
C LYS A 51 -11.01 23.45 -2.04
N SER A 52 -12.26 23.03 -1.79
CA SER A 52 -13.20 23.75 -0.92
C SER A 52 -12.66 23.84 0.52
N THR A 53 -12.14 22.73 1.05
CA THR A 53 -11.56 22.68 2.41
C THR A 53 -10.24 23.42 2.52
N ALA A 54 -9.38 23.38 1.48
CA ALA A 54 -8.11 24.12 1.45
C ALA A 54 -8.29 25.66 1.34
N THR A 55 -9.51 26.15 1.11
CA THR A 55 -9.82 27.60 1.18
C THR A 55 -9.77 28.11 2.62
N ILE A 56 -9.68 27.22 3.61
CA ILE A 56 -9.47 27.52 5.03
C ILE A 56 -8.01 27.94 5.25
N LYS A 57 -7.79 29.25 5.08
CA LYS A 57 -6.54 29.92 5.43
C LYS A 57 -6.26 29.76 6.94
N ASN A 58 -5.05 29.29 7.27
CA ASN A 58 -4.44 29.23 8.61
C ASN A 58 -4.75 27.99 9.46
N LEU A 59 -4.50 26.80 8.91
CA LEU A 59 -4.28 25.59 9.70
C LEU A 59 -3.06 25.76 10.63
N LYS A 60 -3.28 26.17 11.88
CA LYS A 60 -2.27 26.09 12.94
C LYS A 60 -2.22 24.65 13.44
N ILE A 61 -1.34 23.83 12.85
CA ILE A 61 -1.00 22.51 13.40
C ILE A 61 -0.17 22.75 14.67
N HIS A 62 -0.85 22.97 15.80
CA HIS A 62 -0.21 23.06 17.11
C HIS A 62 0.24 21.65 17.56
N ASN A 63 1.52 21.46 17.88
CA ASN A 63 2.12 20.42 18.74
C ASN A 63 1.41 19.05 18.91
N ILE A 64 0.81 18.47 17.88
CA ILE A 64 0.32 17.08 17.90
C ILE A 64 1.44 16.20 17.37
N SER A 65 1.79 15.15 18.11
CA SER A 65 2.82 14.20 17.65
C SER A 65 2.37 13.52 16.35
N SER A 66 3.31 13.17 15.47
CA SER A 66 3.00 12.45 14.21
C SER A 66 2.15 11.19 14.44
N ASN A 67 2.29 10.58 15.61
CA ASN A 67 1.63 9.34 16.02
C ASN A 67 0.16 9.55 16.41
N GLU A 68 -0.30 10.79 16.56
CA GLU A 68 -1.70 11.12 16.83
C GLU A 68 -2.39 11.72 15.60
N VAL A 69 -1.68 12.56 14.82
CA VAL A 69 -2.26 13.21 13.64
C VAL A 69 -2.59 12.19 12.54
N LEU A 70 -1.65 11.30 12.22
CA LEU A 70 -1.82 10.38 11.10
C LEU A 70 -2.97 9.39 11.31
N PRO A 71 -3.08 8.69 12.46
CA PRO A 71 -4.22 7.81 12.70
C PRO A 71 -5.55 8.57 12.65
N LYS A 72 -5.64 9.78 13.21
CA LYS A 72 -6.87 10.57 13.16
C LYS A 72 -7.25 10.97 11.73
N SER A 73 -6.26 11.33 10.92
CA SER A 73 -6.43 11.65 9.50
C SER A 73 -6.89 10.41 8.70
N ILE A 74 -6.34 9.23 8.97
CA ILE A 74 -6.81 7.97 8.39
C ILE A 74 -8.26 7.69 8.82
N TYR A 75 -8.57 7.86 10.11
CA TYR A 75 -9.91 7.60 10.64
C TYR A 75 -10.97 8.44 9.91
N ASN A 76 -10.78 9.75 9.91
CA ASN A 76 -11.68 10.72 9.30
C ASN A 76 -11.82 10.45 7.79
N GLY A 77 -10.69 10.22 7.10
CA GLY A 77 -10.67 9.96 5.66
C GLY A 77 -11.42 8.70 5.25
N ILE A 78 -11.18 7.58 5.96
CA ILE A 78 -11.89 6.33 5.71
C ILE A 78 -13.39 6.54 5.95
N SER A 79 -13.75 7.11 7.09
CA SER A 79 -15.16 7.35 7.46
C SER A 79 -15.88 8.23 6.42
N TYR A 80 -15.23 9.29 5.95
CA TYR A 80 -15.77 10.16 4.91
C TYR A 80 -16.03 9.42 3.60
N MET A 81 -15.06 8.61 3.18
CA MET A 81 -15.05 7.90 1.91
C MET A 81 -16.06 6.75 1.87
N THR A 82 -16.08 5.90 2.89
CA THR A 82 -16.97 4.73 2.95
C THR A 82 -18.44 5.10 3.11
N LEU A 83 -18.75 6.28 3.66
CA LEU A 83 -20.13 6.81 3.73
C LEU A 83 -20.70 7.24 2.37
N ARG A 84 -19.84 7.54 1.38
CA ARG A 84 -20.25 8.20 0.13
C ARG A 84 -19.98 7.37 -1.11
N TYR A 85 -18.98 6.50 -1.04
CA TYR A 85 -18.46 5.79 -2.18
C TYR A 85 -18.20 4.35 -1.81
N ASP A 86 -18.38 3.48 -2.80
CA ASP A 86 -17.84 2.14 -2.76
C ASP A 86 -16.33 2.21 -3.04
N VAL A 87 -15.53 2.21 -1.97
CA VAL A 87 -14.07 2.43 -2.03
C VAL A 87 -13.25 1.20 -1.70
N LEU A 88 -13.86 0.09 -1.31
CA LEU A 88 -13.14 -1.12 -0.94
C LEU A 88 -13.21 -2.15 -2.06
N PHE A 89 -12.15 -2.95 -2.18
CA PHE A 89 -12.12 -4.13 -3.02
C PHE A 89 -11.20 -5.18 -2.42
N GLY A 90 -11.36 -6.42 -2.85
CA GLY A 90 -10.50 -7.53 -2.48
C GLY A 90 -10.14 -8.37 -3.69
N TYR A 91 -9.54 -9.53 -3.44
CA TYR A 91 -9.34 -10.57 -4.44
C TYR A 91 -9.98 -11.87 -3.95
N SER A 92 -10.45 -12.68 -4.89
CA SER A 92 -11.01 -13.99 -4.56
C SER A 92 -10.02 -14.85 -3.77
N LYS A 93 -10.51 -15.73 -2.89
CA LYS A 93 -9.65 -16.72 -2.23
C LYS A 93 -8.97 -17.58 -3.30
N LEU A 94 -7.65 -17.68 -3.20
CA LEU A 94 -6.85 -18.59 -4.01
C LEU A 94 -7.23 -20.04 -3.76
N ILE A 95 -7.06 -20.84 -4.82
CA ILE A 95 -7.11 -22.30 -4.74
C ILE A 95 -6.03 -22.74 -3.75
N PRO A 96 -6.34 -23.60 -2.75
CA PRO A 96 -5.37 -24.05 -1.74
C PRO A 96 -4.07 -24.60 -2.33
N GLU A 97 -4.13 -25.18 -3.53
CA GLU A 97 -2.96 -25.66 -4.28
C GLU A 97 -1.99 -24.52 -4.70
N ILE A 98 -2.50 -23.36 -5.09
CA ILE A 98 -1.66 -22.21 -5.49
C ILE A 98 -0.89 -21.67 -4.28
N VAL A 99 -1.59 -21.54 -3.15
CA VAL A 99 -0.98 -21.14 -1.88
C VAL A 99 -0.01 -22.22 -1.39
N GLY A 100 -0.45 -23.47 -1.40
CA GLY A 100 0.34 -24.64 -0.98
C GLY A 100 1.59 -24.85 -1.80
N ASN A 101 1.64 -24.45 -3.07
CA ASN A 101 2.83 -24.54 -3.92
C ASN A 101 3.68 -23.26 -3.96
N PHE A 102 3.29 -22.22 -3.22
CA PHE A 102 3.90 -20.90 -3.28
C PHE A 102 3.97 -20.33 -4.72
N ASP A 103 2.90 -20.44 -5.50
CA ASP A 103 2.90 -20.04 -6.91
C ASP A 103 2.49 -18.57 -7.09
N ILE A 104 3.49 -17.67 -6.97
CA ILE A 104 3.28 -16.23 -7.11
C ILE A 104 2.83 -15.85 -8.53
N LYS A 105 3.29 -16.54 -9.57
CA LYS A 105 2.90 -16.22 -10.96
C LYS A 105 1.39 -16.40 -11.14
N LYS A 106 0.83 -17.53 -10.69
CA LYS A 106 -0.62 -17.75 -10.71
C LYS A 106 -1.40 -16.81 -9.80
N SER A 107 -0.79 -16.30 -8.74
CA SER A 107 -1.45 -15.30 -7.90
C SER A 107 -1.78 -14.00 -8.64
N LEU A 108 -1.09 -13.69 -9.75
CA LEU A 108 -1.38 -12.50 -10.55
C LEU A 108 -2.67 -12.61 -11.38
N ASP A 109 -3.21 -13.81 -11.56
CA ASP A 109 -4.43 -14.06 -12.32
C ASP A 109 -5.72 -13.97 -11.46
N MET A 110 -5.60 -13.57 -10.18
CA MET A 110 -6.73 -13.48 -9.27
C MET A 110 -7.75 -12.41 -9.72
N PRO A 111 -9.05 -12.75 -9.81
CA PRO A 111 -10.08 -11.77 -10.10
C PRO A 111 -10.28 -10.82 -8.90
N LYS A 112 -10.38 -9.53 -9.21
CA LYS A 112 -10.82 -8.49 -8.29
C LYS A 112 -12.28 -8.74 -7.91
N ILE A 113 -12.59 -8.61 -6.62
CA ILE A 113 -13.94 -8.74 -6.09
C ILE A 113 -14.33 -7.47 -5.33
N GLN A 114 -15.62 -7.17 -5.32
CA GLN A 114 -16.16 -6.18 -4.42
C GLN A 114 -16.13 -6.72 -2.98
N THR A 115 -15.72 -5.89 -2.02
CA THR A 115 -15.66 -6.27 -0.61
C THR A 115 -16.13 -5.11 0.26
N ASP A 116 -16.75 -5.45 1.37
CA ASP A 116 -17.09 -4.50 2.43
C ASP A 116 -16.40 -4.92 3.72
N LEU A 117 -16.05 -3.96 4.56
CA LEU A 117 -15.45 -4.21 5.87
C LEU A 117 -16.29 -3.56 6.96
N SER A 118 -16.53 -4.30 8.05
CA SER A 118 -17.08 -3.76 9.29
C SER A 118 -15.96 -3.64 10.32
N PRO A 119 -15.83 -2.50 11.03
CA PRO A 119 -14.89 -2.40 12.13
C PRO A 119 -15.16 -3.44 13.22
N PRO A 120 -14.14 -3.91 13.96
CA PRO A 120 -12.75 -3.49 13.90
C PRO A 120 -11.93 -4.21 12.81
N TYR A 121 -10.95 -3.52 12.24
CA TYR A 121 -9.95 -4.10 11.34
C TYR A 121 -8.60 -3.38 11.47
N LEU A 122 -7.53 -4.03 11.04
CA LEU A 122 -6.22 -3.41 10.98
C LEU A 122 -6.10 -2.62 9.68
N VAL A 123 -5.57 -1.41 9.76
CA VAL A 123 -5.21 -0.59 8.61
C VAL A 123 -3.70 -0.56 8.45
N VAL A 124 -3.22 -0.92 7.26
CA VAL A 124 -1.81 -0.84 6.86
C VAL A 124 -1.65 0.30 5.89
N HIS A 125 -1.05 1.40 6.35
CA HIS A 125 -0.75 2.56 5.53
C HIS A 125 0.66 2.46 4.96
N ILE A 126 0.74 2.20 3.65
CA ILE A 126 1.97 2.04 2.88
C ILE A 126 2.36 3.38 2.25
N ALA A 127 3.21 4.15 2.94
CA ALA A 127 3.76 5.41 2.44
C ALA A 127 5.30 5.34 2.41
N ASP A 128 5.99 6.46 2.65
CA ASP A 128 7.45 6.48 2.81
C ASP A 128 7.94 5.44 3.83
N VAL A 129 7.17 5.31 4.93
CA VAL A 129 7.23 4.24 5.91
C VAL A 129 5.90 3.49 5.89
N VAL A 130 5.85 2.30 6.51
CA VAL A 130 4.60 1.57 6.71
C VAL A 130 4.10 1.82 8.11
N THR A 131 2.86 2.24 8.26
CA THR A 131 2.22 2.45 9.56
C THR A 131 1.07 1.48 9.75
N TYR A 132 1.00 0.85 10.92
CA TYR A 132 -0.06 -0.07 11.31
C TYR A 132 -0.98 0.63 12.31
N CYS A 133 -2.28 0.68 12.00
CA CYS A 133 -3.27 1.29 12.87
C CYS A 133 -4.46 0.35 13.09
N LEU A 134 -4.98 0.30 14.33
CA LEU A 134 -6.24 -0.36 14.65
C LEU A 134 -7.39 0.61 14.34
N TYR A 135 -8.27 0.25 13.40
CA TYR A 135 -9.47 1.03 13.08
C TYR A 135 -10.69 0.43 13.78
N THR A 136 -11.44 1.25 14.51
CA THR A 136 -12.68 0.90 15.21
C THR A 136 -13.82 1.81 14.76
N GLU A 137 -15.03 1.62 15.29
CA GLU A 137 -16.17 2.50 14.99
C GLU A 137 -16.00 3.95 15.48
N SER A 138 -15.05 4.21 16.38
CA SER A 138 -14.90 5.51 17.04
C SER A 138 -13.52 6.15 16.86
N GLU A 139 -12.50 5.35 16.56
CA GLU A 139 -11.13 5.84 16.44
C GLU A 139 -10.26 5.00 15.51
N CYS A 140 -9.09 5.55 15.18
CA CYS A 140 -7.99 4.82 14.59
C CYS A 140 -6.76 5.04 15.48
N LYS A 141 -6.18 3.95 15.97
CA LYS A 141 -5.10 3.97 16.96
C LYS A 141 -3.80 3.44 16.36
N PHE A 142 -2.70 4.16 16.55
CA PHE A 142 -1.37 3.71 16.15
C PHE A 142 -0.96 2.43 16.91
N MET A 143 -0.48 1.43 16.17
CA MET A 143 -0.02 0.14 16.71
C MET A 143 1.49 -0.05 16.53
N GLY A 144 2.07 0.53 15.48
CA GLY A 144 3.49 0.47 15.18
C GLY A 144 3.80 0.93 13.76
N ASP A 145 5.08 0.89 13.40
CA ASP A 145 5.57 1.23 12.08
C ASP A 145 6.71 0.30 11.63
N SER A 146 6.98 0.31 10.32
CA SER A 146 8.18 -0.28 9.72
C SER A 146 8.88 0.77 8.87
N PRO A 147 10.21 0.93 9.01
CA PRO A 147 10.99 1.84 8.16
C PRO A 147 11.10 1.33 6.72
N ILE A 148 10.73 0.06 6.46
CA ILE A 148 10.71 -0.55 5.14
C ILE A 148 9.38 -0.16 4.47
N GLY A 149 9.32 1.06 3.93
CA GLY A 149 8.20 1.56 3.13
C GLY A 149 8.55 1.82 1.66
N ILE A 150 7.71 2.59 0.96
CA ILE A 150 7.91 2.94 -0.46
C ILE A 150 9.25 3.64 -0.66
N LYS A 151 9.69 4.45 0.30
CA LYS A 151 10.97 5.16 0.20
C LYS A 151 12.16 4.20 0.15
N PHE A 152 12.08 3.07 0.87
CA PHE A 152 13.10 2.04 0.81
C PHE A 152 13.18 1.44 -0.60
N ILE A 153 12.04 1.10 -1.19
CA ILE A 153 11.95 0.58 -2.57
C ILE A 153 12.49 1.61 -3.56
N ARG A 154 12.02 2.87 -3.52
CA ARG A 154 12.45 3.98 -4.39
C ARG A 154 13.96 4.25 -4.35
N ASN A 155 14.62 3.97 -3.23
CA ASN A 155 16.07 4.17 -3.10
C ASN A 155 16.88 3.00 -3.70
N LEU A 156 16.29 1.81 -3.80
CA LEU A 156 16.95 0.62 -4.35
C LEU A 156 16.75 0.48 -5.85
N ILE A 157 15.65 1.02 -6.37
CA ILE A 157 15.27 0.91 -7.76
C ILE A 157 14.69 2.24 -8.26
N ASP A 158 14.85 2.51 -9.56
CA ASP A 158 14.31 3.71 -10.21
C ASP A 158 12.77 3.61 -10.37
N TYR A 159 12.07 3.54 -9.25
CA TYR A 159 10.65 3.22 -9.14
C TYR A 159 9.77 4.19 -9.95
N ASP A 160 10.11 5.48 -9.92
CA ASP A 160 9.29 6.54 -10.54
C ASP A 160 9.31 6.48 -12.09
N THR A 161 10.27 5.78 -12.69
CA THR A 161 10.36 5.60 -14.16
C THR A 161 9.89 4.22 -14.61
N LEU A 162 9.58 3.31 -13.68
CA LEU A 162 9.24 1.94 -13.98
C LEU A 162 7.73 1.74 -14.15
N ASN A 163 7.36 1.00 -15.19
CA ASN A 163 6.03 0.40 -15.25
C ASN A 163 6.01 -0.84 -14.33
N ILE A 164 5.55 -0.65 -13.10
CA ILE A 164 5.60 -1.66 -12.03
C ILE A 164 4.88 -2.94 -12.44
N ASP A 165 3.64 -2.85 -12.92
CA ASP A 165 2.86 -4.03 -13.31
C ASP A 165 3.55 -4.83 -14.41
N LYS A 166 4.14 -4.14 -15.40
CA LYS A 166 4.92 -4.80 -16.45
C LYS A 166 6.12 -5.55 -15.87
N MET A 167 6.90 -4.92 -14.99
CA MET A 167 8.07 -5.54 -14.34
C MET A 167 7.67 -6.78 -13.53
N LEU A 168 6.57 -6.70 -12.77
CA LEU A 168 6.05 -7.82 -11.99
C LEU A 168 5.60 -8.99 -12.87
N ASN A 169 5.03 -8.71 -14.04
CA ASN A 169 4.58 -9.75 -14.96
C ASN A 169 5.75 -10.49 -15.63
N ILE A 170 6.77 -9.76 -16.10
CA ILE A 170 7.87 -10.36 -16.88
C ILE A 170 9.02 -10.89 -16.02
N GLY A 171 9.15 -10.45 -14.76
CA GLY A 171 10.20 -10.91 -13.86
C GLY A 171 10.01 -12.35 -13.39
N ASP A 172 11.14 -12.99 -13.09
CA ASP A 172 11.22 -14.31 -12.46
C ASP A 172 12.07 -14.23 -11.19
N ASN A 173 11.43 -14.23 -10.03
CA ASN A 173 12.14 -14.09 -8.76
C ASN A 173 13.00 -15.33 -8.43
N SER A 174 12.75 -16.49 -9.04
CA SER A 174 13.50 -17.74 -8.75
C SER A 174 14.97 -17.70 -9.17
N THR A 175 15.34 -16.77 -10.07
CA THR A 175 16.72 -16.56 -10.53
C THR A 175 17.56 -15.79 -9.51
N VAL A 176 16.93 -14.98 -8.66
CA VAL A 176 17.58 -14.10 -7.68
C VAL A 176 17.31 -14.48 -6.22
N ASP A 177 16.21 -15.19 -5.95
CA ASP A 177 15.84 -15.66 -4.61
C ASP A 177 16.39 -17.06 -4.33
N PHE A 178 16.82 -17.28 -3.09
CA PHE A 178 17.12 -18.61 -2.58
C PHE A 178 15.83 -19.28 -2.11
N LEU A 179 15.48 -20.42 -2.69
CA LEU A 179 14.26 -21.16 -2.45
C LEU A 179 14.50 -22.31 -1.46
N ILE A 180 13.42 -22.85 -0.89
CA ILE A 180 13.48 -24.05 -0.02
C ILE A 180 14.12 -25.23 -0.76
N SER A 181 13.82 -25.42 -2.04
CA SER A 181 14.46 -26.41 -2.90
C SER A 181 15.96 -26.21 -3.09
N ASP A 182 16.50 -24.99 -2.96
CA ASP A 182 17.96 -24.79 -3.02
C ASP A 182 18.66 -25.32 -1.76
N ILE A 183 17.95 -25.43 -0.63
CA ILE A 183 18.46 -26.02 0.62
C ILE A 183 18.22 -27.53 0.66
N TYR A 184 16.98 -27.95 0.41
CA TYR A 184 16.51 -29.30 0.68
C TYR A 184 16.31 -30.17 -0.57
N LYS A 185 16.51 -29.61 -1.78
CA LYS A 185 16.22 -30.22 -3.10
C LYS A 185 14.75 -30.52 -3.38
N ASP A 186 13.90 -30.49 -2.36
CA ASP A 186 12.46 -30.65 -2.40
C ASP A 186 11.78 -29.62 -1.45
N GLY A 187 10.52 -29.83 -1.10
CA GLY A 187 9.84 -29.12 -0.01
C GLY A 187 10.40 -29.45 1.37
N TYR A 188 9.99 -28.67 2.36
CA TYR A 188 10.27 -28.93 3.78
C TYR A 188 8.96 -29.24 4.51
N ASP A 189 8.46 -30.46 4.27
CA ASP A 189 7.12 -30.91 4.66
C ASP A 189 6.86 -30.89 6.17
N SER A 190 7.90 -31.12 6.99
CA SER A 190 7.76 -31.14 8.45
C SER A 190 7.28 -29.80 9.04
N VAL A 191 7.48 -28.71 8.31
CA VAL A 191 7.01 -27.35 8.66
C VAL A 191 6.05 -26.76 7.63
N GLY A 192 5.61 -27.57 6.66
CA GLY A 192 4.63 -27.18 5.64
C GLY A 192 5.14 -26.16 4.62
N LEU A 193 6.46 -26.09 4.37
CA LEU A 193 7.02 -25.14 3.40
C LEU A 193 7.23 -25.82 2.04
N PRO A 194 6.57 -25.35 0.96
CA PRO A 194 6.77 -25.93 -0.36
C PRO A 194 8.13 -25.59 -0.95
N LYS A 195 8.56 -26.41 -1.91
CA LYS A 195 9.87 -26.30 -2.57
C LYS A 195 10.15 -24.94 -3.23
N ASN A 196 9.10 -24.26 -3.70
CA ASN A 196 9.20 -22.94 -4.35
C ASN A 196 9.12 -21.77 -3.37
N CYS A 197 8.87 -22.02 -2.08
CA CYS A 197 8.86 -20.97 -1.07
C CYS A 197 10.23 -20.31 -1.02
N ILE A 198 10.23 -18.98 -0.92
CA ILE A 198 11.45 -18.20 -0.75
C ILE A 198 11.99 -18.46 0.65
N ALA A 199 13.23 -18.96 0.74
CA ALA A 199 13.97 -19.11 1.98
C ALA A 199 14.75 -17.83 2.32
N ALA A 200 15.34 -17.18 1.30
CA ALA A 200 16.02 -15.90 1.44
C ALA A 200 15.87 -15.05 0.17
N SER A 201 15.28 -13.86 0.31
CA SER A 201 15.09 -12.91 -0.80
C SER A 201 16.42 -12.36 -1.30
N LEU A 202 16.58 -12.24 -2.61
CA LEU A 202 17.75 -11.68 -3.32
C LEU A 202 19.08 -12.39 -3.02
N ALA A 203 19.08 -13.52 -2.32
CA ALA A 203 20.31 -14.18 -1.87
C ALA A 203 21.13 -14.81 -3.01
N LYS A 204 20.54 -15.18 -4.15
CA LYS A 204 21.33 -15.60 -5.33
C LYS A 204 22.00 -14.42 -6.02
N ALA A 205 21.40 -13.22 -5.92
CA ALA A 205 21.95 -12.03 -6.54
C ALA A 205 23.33 -11.63 -5.99
N SER A 206 23.66 -12.00 -4.75
CA SER A 206 25.00 -11.73 -4.18
C SER A 206 26.12 -12.53 -4.83
N CYS A 207 25.79 -13.64 -5.51
CA CYS A 207 26.77 -14.52 -6.14
C CYS A 207 26.69 -14.48 -7.68
N ALA A 208 25.75 -13.72 -8.24
CA ALA A 208 25.53 -13.62 -9.67
C ALA A 208 26.36 -12.49 -10.28
N GLU A 209 26.97 -12.74 -11.44
CA GLU A 209 27.68 -11.71 -12.21
C GLU A 209 26.71 -10.72 -12.86
N TYR A 210 25.53 -11.19 -13.28
CA TYR A 210 24.47 -10.40 -13.87
C TYR A 210 23.11 -10.88 -13.40
N CYS A 211 22.22 -9.93 -13.07
CA CYS A 211 20.83 -10.19 -12.74
C CYS A 211 19.94 -9.33 -13.64
N ALA A 212 18.84 -9.90 -14.13
CA ALA A 212 17.83 -9.12 -14.83
C ALA A 212 17.17 -8.13 -13.85
N LYS A 213 16.92 -6.91 -14.32
CA LYS A 213 16.35 -5.83 -13.49
C LYS A 213 14.93 -6.21 -13.03
N GLU A 214 14.18 -6.88 -13.89
CA GLU A 214 12.82 -7.34 -13.69
C GLU A 214 12.74 -8.41 -12.58
N ASP A 215 13.72 -9.30 -12.53
CA ASP A 215 13.81 -10.37 -11.53
C ASP A 215 14.10 -9.80 -10.15
N LEU A 216 15.09 -8.90 -10.06
CA LEU A 216 15.42 -8.15 -8.84
C LEU A 216 14.20 -7.35 -8.34
N PHE A 217 13.54 -6.64 -9.26
CA PHE A 217 12.35 -5.85 -8.94
C PHE A 217 11.23 -6.71 -8.37
N LYS A 218 10.92 -7.83 -9.04
CA LYS A 218 9.85 -8.74 -8.60
C LYS A 218 10.16 -9.36 -7.25
N SER A 219 11.39 -9.85 -7.05
CA SER A 219 11.84 -10.37 -5.76
C SER A 219 11.72 -9.32 -4.64
N LEU A 220 12.14 -8.08 -4.89
CA LEU A 220 12.04 -6.99 -3.91
C LEU A 220 10.59 -6.68 -3.52
N ILE A 221 9.67 -6.62 -4.49
CA ILE A 221 8.24 -6.40 -4.21
C ILE A 221 7.63 -7.57 -3.44
N ILE A 222 8.01 -8.81 -3.76
CA ILE A 222 7.57 -9.99 -3.01
C ILE A 222 8.08 -9.91 -1.56
N ALA A 223 9.37 -9.65 -1.37
CA ALA A 223 9.98 -9.52 -0.04
C ALA A 223 9.28 -8.45 0.80
N PHE A 224 9.06 -7.28 0.20
CA PHE A 224 8.33 -6.17 0.81
C PHE A 224 6.90 -6.57 1.20
N ALA A 225 6.13 -7.14 0.27
CA ALA A 225 4.75 -7.54 0.53
C ALA A 225 4.65 -8.58 1.66
N PHE A 226 5.59 -9.53 1.72
CA PHE A 226 5.66 -10.53 2.78
C PHE A 226 6.06 -9.93 4.13
N ASP A 227 7.00 -8.98 4.17
CA ASP A 227 7.41 -8.29 5.40
C ASP A 227 6.25 -7.51 6.03
N ILE A 228 5.64 -6.62 5.25
CA ILE A 228 4.55 -5.76 5.76
C ILE A 228 3.34 -6.59 6.18
N THR A 229 3.06 -7.67 5.46
CA THR A 229 1.92 -8.53 5.74
C THR A 229 2.17 -9.39 6.98
N HIS A 230 3.41 -9.83 7.20
CA HIS A 230 3.75 -10.57 8.40
C HIS A 230 3.58 -9.70 9.66
N HIS A 231 4.07 -8.47 9.65
CA HIS A 231 3.83 -7.51 10.74
C HIS A 231 2.33 -7.23 10.92
N ALA A 232 1.59 -7.01 9.83
CA ALA A 232 0.16 -6.77 9.88
C ALA A 232 -0.60 -7.95 10.51
N ILE A 233 -0.25 -9.20 10.16
CA ILE A 233 -0.86 -10.40 10.76
C ILE A 233 -0.58 -10.46 12.26
N ILE A 234 0.64 -10.15 12.71
CA ILE A 234 0.97 -10.12 14.15
C ILE A 234 0.11 -9.09 14.87
N TYR A 235 0.02 -7.86 14.36
CA TYR A 235 -0.84 -6.82 14.97
C TYR A 235 -2.32 -7.20 14.94
N ALA A 236 -2.81 -7.82 13.86
CA ALA A 236 -4.18 -8.30 13.77
C ALA A 236 -4.47 -9.38 14.81
N GLN A 237 -3.59 -10.38 14.93
CA GLN A 237 -3.70 -11.48 15.91
C GLN A 237 -3.69 -10.98 17.35
N MET A 238 -2.81 -10.03 17.68
CA MET A 238 -2.75 -9.42 19.01
C MET A 238 -4.06 -8.71 19.40
N ASN A 239 -4.89 -8.34 18.43
CA ASN A 239 -6.16 -7.65 18.63
C ASN A 239 -7.38 -8.53 18.26
N GLY A 240 -7.18 -9.83 18.01
CA GLY A 240 -8.27 -10.75 17.67
C GLY A 240 -8.97 -10.45 16.34
N LEU A 241 -8.25 -9.84 15.38
CA LEU A 241 -8.79 -9.46 14.08
C LEU A 241 -8.47 -10.52 13.02
N ASP A 242 -9.40 -10.69 12.08
CA ASP A 242 -9.26 -11.57 10.91
C ASP A 242 -9.18 -10.77 9.60
N THR A 243 -9.10 -9.45 9.68
CA THR A 243 -9.24 -8.57 8.52
C THR A 243 -8.19 -7.46 8.54
N ILE A 244 -7.56 -7.25 7.39
CA ILE A 244 -6.53 -6.22 7.17
C ILE A 244 -6.89 -5.41 5.92
N ALA A 245 -6.96 -4.09 6.08
CA ALA A 245 -7.19 -3.13 5.01
C ALA A 245 -5.89 -2.39 4.66
N TYR A 246 -5.54 -2.34 3.38
CA TYR A 246 -4.32 -1.71 2.89
C TYR A 246 -4.62 -0.40 2.18
N LEU A 247 -3.88 0.66 2.52
CA LEU A 247 -3.94 1.97 1.84
C LEU A 247 -2.52 2.48 1.54
N GLY A 248 -2.41 3.50 0.69
CA GLY A 248 -1.15 4.08 0.21
C GLY A 248 -0.91 3.93 -1.30
N ASP A 249 0.11 4.62 -1.82
CA ASP A 249 0.36 4.73 -3.28
C ASP A 249 0.58 3.37 -3.97
N LEU A 250 1.26 2.43 -3.30
CA LEU A 250 1.51 1.09 -3.86
C LEU A 250 0.22 0.28 -4.07
N VAL A 251 -0.86 0.63 -3.37
CA VAL A 251 -2.17 -0.04 -3.50
C VAL A 251 -2.88 0.35 -4.81
N ASN A 252 -2.40 1.36 -5.52
CA ASN A 252 -2.88 1.68 -6.88
C ASN A 252 -2.37 0.69 -7.95
N VAL A 253 -1.40 -0.16 -7.61
CA VAL A 253 -0.82 -1.12 -8.54
C VAL A 253 -1.45 -2.48 -8.31
N GLU A 254 -2.16 -3.00 -9.32
CA GLU A 254 -3.00 -4.18 -9.17
C GLU A 254 -2.19 -5.43 -8.80
N ASN A 255 -1.06 -5.67 -9.49
CA ASN A 255 -0.24 -6.84 -9.19
C ASN A 255 0.43 -6.76 -7.81
N VAL A 256 0.72 -5.55 -7.30
CA VAL A 256 1.23 -5.40 -5.93
C VAL A 256 0.16 -5.83 -4.93
N CYS A 257 -1.09 -5.42 -5.13
CA CYS A 257 -2.20 -5.81 -4.25
C CYS A 257 -2.43 -7.33 -4.28
N LYS A 258 -2.33 -7.96 -5.45
CA LYS A 258 -2.43 -9.43 -5.59
C LYS A 258 -1.31 -10.15 -4.84
N ILE A 259 -0.08 -9.65 -4.90
CA ILE A 259 1.05 -10.22 -4.15
C ILE A 259 0.85 -10.05 -2.64
N ILE A 260 0.36 -8.89 -2.18
CA ILE A 260 0.03 -8.66 -0.75
C ILE A 260 -1.08 -9.61 -0.30
N HIS A 261 -2.14 -9.76 -1.10
CA HIS A 261 -3.23 -10.70 -0.81
C HIS A 261 -2.74 -12.14 -0.76
N PHE A 262 -1.89 -12.54 -1.72
CA PHE A 262 -1.22 -13.84 -1.71
C PHE A 262 -0.39 -14.06 -0.45
N ALA A 263 0.40 -13.06 -0.04
CA ALA A 263 1.21 -13.12 1.18
C ALA A 263 0.33 -13.31 2.42
N ALA A 264 -0.82 -12.62 2.49
CA ALA A 264 -1.77 -12.75 3.59
C ALA A 264 -2.37 -14.15 3.63
N MET A 265 -2.82 -14.68 2.48
CA MET A 265 -3.35 -16.04 2.38
C MET A 265 -2.32 -17.11 2.72
N PHE A 266 -1.06 -16.94 2.30
CA PHE A 266 0.01 -17.90 2.57
C PHE A 266 0.43 -17.90 4.04
N ARG A 267 0.52 -16.72 4.67
CA ARG A 267 0.97 -16.59 6.06
C ARG A 267 -0.14 -16.83 7.07
N SER A 268 -1.40 -16.61 6.71
CA SER A 268 -2.51 -16.81 7.63
C SER A 268 -3.03 -18.25 7.56
N SER A 269 -2.55 -19.10 8.47
CA SER A 269 -3.27 -20.33 8.83
C SER A 269 -4.67 -20.04 9.39
N MET A 270 -4.95 -18.78 9.71
CA MET A 270 -6.21 -18.27 10.27
C MET A 270 -7.22 -17.74 9.23
N GLY A 271 -6.87 -17.65 7.95
CA GLY A 271 -7.79 -17.12 6.94
C GLY A 271 -8.02 -15.61 7.04
N VAL A 272 -6.95 -14.84 7.24
CA VAL A 272 -7.01 -13.38 7.28
C VAL A 272 -7.45 -12.86 5.90
N ASN A 273 -8.48 -12.02 5.89
CA ASN A 273 -8.98 -11.38 4.68
C ASN A 273 -8.25 -10.05 4.45
N SER A 274 -7.82 -9.84 3.20
CA SER A 274 -7.21 -8.58 2.77
C SER A 274 -8.19 -7.76 1.95
N ALA A 275 -8.31 -6.48 2.29
CA ALA A 275 -9.03 -5.48 1.51
C ALA A 275 -8.13 -4.32 1.12
N PHE A 276 -8.49 -3.62 0.06
CA PHE A 276 -7.71 -2.55 -0.55
C PHE A 276 -8.63 -1.38 -0.89
N PHE A 277 -8.13 -0.15 -0.78
CA PHE A 277 -8.90 1.04 -1.12
C PHE A 277 -8.71 1.44 -2.61
N LYS A 278 -9.78 1.83 -3.31
CA LYS A 278 -9.80 2.26 -4.73
C LYS A 278 -9.16 3.63 -4.97
N TYR A 279 -9.05 4.46 -3.93
CA TYR A 279 -8.49 5.82 -4.01
C TYR A 279 -7.59 6.11 -2.79
N PRO A 280 -6.57 5.26 -2.55
CA PRO A 280 -5.82 5.23 -1.31
C PRO A 280 -5.09 6.54 -1.00
N GLN A 281 -4.63 7.26 -2.03
CA GLN A 281 -3.85 8.50 -1.91
C GLN A 281 -4.65 9.68 -1.34
N TYR A 282 -5.98 9.66 -1.43
CA TYR A 282 -6.81 10.77 -0.96
C TYR A 282 -7.32 10.59 0.47
N ILE A 283 -7.27 9.38 1.03
CA ILE A 283 -7.85 9.07 2.35
C ILE A 283 -7.25 9.97 3.44
N ALA A 284 -5.94 9.89 3.66
CA ALA A 284 -5.30 10.68 4.71
C ALA A 284 -5.44 12.21 4.46
N PRO A 285 -5.18 12.75 3.25
CA PRO A 285 -5.40 14.16 2.97
C PRO A 285 -6.82 14.66 3.25
N LEU A 286 -7.86 13.90 2.87
CA LEU A 286 -9.25 14.26 3.14
C LEU A 286 -9.53 14.32 4.64
N GLY A 287 -9.11 13.30 5.39
CA GLY A 287 -9.32 13.31 6.83
C GLY A 287 -8.52 14.38 7.56
N MET A 288 -7.34 14.76 7.04
CA MET A 288 -6.57 15.91 7.56
C MET A 288 -7.33 17.23 7.36
N ALA A 289 -8.00 17.39 6.22
CA ALA A 289 -8.77 18.58 5.91
C ALA A 289 -9.93 18.76 6.92
N GLU A 290 -10.59 17.66 7.32
CA GLU A 290 -11.62 17.68 8.37
C GLU A 290 -11.05 18.02 9.76
N ILE A 291 -9.85 17.55 10.11
CA ILE A 291 -9.20 17.93 11.39
C ILE A 291 -9.00 19.45 11.44
N GLY A 292 -8.63 20.06 10.31
CA GLY A 292 -8.40 21.49 10.19
C GLY A 292 -9.63 22.37 10.30
N GLU A 293 -10.83 21.82 10.09
CA GLU A 293 -12.10 22.53 10.25
C GLU A 293 -12.55 22.61 11.72
N THR A 294 -12.07 21.70 12.56
CA THR A 294 -12.54 21.53 13.94
C THR A 294 -11.74 22.29 15.01
N ASN A 295 -10.65 22.97 14.63
CA ASN A 295 -9.77 23.75 15.52
C ASN A 295 -9.71 25.23 15.11
#